data_AF-A0A662GLF8-F1
#
_entry.id   AF-A0A662GLF8-F1
#
_cell.length_a   1.000
_cell.length_b   1.000
_cell.length_c   1.000
_cell.angle_alpha   90.00
_cell.angle_beta   90.00
_cell.angle_gamma   90.00
#
_symmetry.space_group_name_H-M   'P 1'
#
loop_
_entity.id
_entity.type
_entity.pdbx_description
1 polymer ?
#
loop_
_entity_poly.entity_id
_entity_poly.type
_entity_poly.pdbx_seq_one_letter_code
_entity_poly.pdbx_strand_id
1 'polypeptide(L)'
;MHAYFLKGINLRIIAQKYTLRTMPRLGSIWREIERRLGKSSKKLLVARKMLLYGLKIKDGNVYCGDVKVTISSLAAACSVDRRTVVETINAIMRSPMLREIFEGIEPSGPFLYNIARLLGYRTLIIEVHEDRPGILASVASALAEANINIVQVVAEDPNLIPNAKLYIIVEGDIPGNVIQKMLENPIIKRVTVS
;
A
#
# COMPACT_ATOMS: atom_id res chain seq x y z
N MET A 1 5.69 10.22 27.31
CA MET A 1 5.26 8.84 27.03
C MET A 1 6.11 8.34 25.85
N HIS A 2 7.24 7.70 26.15
CA HIS A 2 8.18 7.22 25.14
C HIS A 2 7.72 5.83 24.69
N ALA A 3 7.28 5.70 23.45
CA ALA A 3 6.97 4.41 22.86
C ALA A 3 8.29 3.70 22.55
N TYR A 4 8.73 2.83 23.46
CA TYR A 4 9.87 1.93 23.23
C TYR A 4 9.45 0.86 22.22
N PHE A 5 9.44 1.20 20.94
CA PHE A 5 9.08 0.27 19.86
C PHE A 5 10.20 -0.70 19.46
N LEU A 6 11.42 -0.57 19.99
CA LEU A 6 12.58 -1.11 19.26
C LEU A 6 13.62 -1.75 20.19
N LYS A 7 13.53 -3.07 20.36
CA LYS A 7 14.71 -3.94 20.48
C LYS A 7 14.78 -4.81 19.21
N GLY A 8 15.84 -4.67 18.41
CA GLY A 8 16.20 -5.64 17.35
C GLY A 8 15.37 -5.62 16.04
N ILE A 9 15.05 -4.43 15.52
CA ILE A 9 14.11 -4.12 14.41
C ILE A 9 14.05 -5.14 13.25
N ASN A 10 12.89 -5.78 13.10
CA ASN A 10 12.34 -6.30 11.84
C ASN A 10 10.91 -5.76 11.59
N LEU A 11 10.60 -4.54 12.05
CA LEU A 11 9.29 -3.92 11.81
C LEU A 11 9.25 -3.28 10.41
N ARG A 12 8.35 -3.77 9.55
CA ARG A 12 8.12 -3.17 8.23
C ARG A 12 6.78 -2.43 8.20
N ILE A 13 6.84 -1.09 8.13
CA ILE A 13 5.64 -0.27 7.91
C ILE A 13 5.59 0.10 6.43
N ILE A 14 4.61 -0.46 5.71
CA ILE A 14 4.26 -0.10 4.35
C ILE A 14 2.97 0.72 4.44
N ALA A 15 3.11 2.04 4.49
CA ALA A 15 1.97 2.94 4.44
C ALA A 15 1.98 3.69 3.12
N GLN A 16 0.98 3.47 2.27
CA GLN A 16 0.76 4.30 1.10
C GLN A 16 -0.15 5.48 1.48
N LYS A 17 0.38 6.41 2.30
CA LYS A 17 -0.28 7.70 2.55
C LYS A 17 0.75 8.81 2.75
N TYR A 18 1.06 9.50 1.65
CA TYR A 18 2.04 10.57 1.59
C TYR A 18 1.47 11.86 2.20
N THR A 19 1.78 12.10 3.48
CA THR A 19 1.60 13.41 4.11
C THR A 19 2.97 14.04 4.34
N LEU A 20 3.55 14.59 3.29
CA LEU A 20 4.63 15.57 3.37
C LEU A 20 4.11 16.87 2.75
N ARG A 21 4.22 17.99 3.48
CA ARG A 21 3.63 19.30 3.16
C ARG A 21 4.07 19.90 1.81
N THR A 22 5.02 19.28 1.11
CA THR A 22 5.60 19.77 -0.14
C THR A 22 5.36 18.87 -1.36
N MET A 23 4.76 17.67 -1.20
CA MET A 23 4.44 16.79 -2.33
C MET A 23 2.93 16.80 -2.64
N PRO A 24 2.54 16.74 -3.93
CA PRO A 24 1.15 16.56 -4.30
C PRO A 24 0.63 15.26 -3.68
N ARG A 25 -0.46 15.35 -2.91
CA ARG A 25 -1.20 14.21 -2.35
C ARG A 25 -1.42 13.15 -3.44
N LEU A 26 -1.49 11.86 -3.10
CA LEU A 26 -1.74 10.83 -4.12
C LEU A 26 -3.09 11.03 -4.84
N GLY A 27 -4.09 11.64 -4.20
CA GLY A 27 -5.31 12.11 -4.88
C GLY A 27 -5.08 13.23 -5.90
N SER A 28 -4.03 14.06 -5.77
CA SER A 28 -3.57 14.95 -6.85
C SER A 28 -2.73 14.23 -7.90
N ILE A 29 -1.93 13.22 -7.53
CA ILE A 29 -1.18 12.40 -8.49
C ILE A 29 -2.14 11.57 -9.36
N TRP A 30 -3.13 10.90 -8.76
CA TRP A 30 -4.12 10.10 -9.47
C TRP A 30 -4.94 10.95 -10.44
N ARG A 31 -5.37 12.16 -10.02
CA ARG A 31 -6.02 13.12 -10.93
C ARG A 31 -5.12 13.53 -12.09
N GLU A 32 -3.82 13.71 -11.85
CA GLU A 32 -2.87 14.00 -12.92
C GLU A 32 -2.70 12.81 -13.88
N ILE A 33 -2.65 11.58 -13.35
CA ILE A 33 -2.66 10.35 -14.15
C ILE A 33 -3.92 10.28 -15.02
N GLU A 34 -5.10 10.51 -14.44
CA GLU A 34 -6.38 10.55 -15.15
C GLU A 34 -6.40 11.62 -16.25
N ARG A 35 -5.90 12.81 -15.94
CA ARG A 35 -5.81 13.91 -16.91
C ARG A 35 -4.89 13.56 -18.08
N ARG A 36 -3.75 12.91 -17.82
CA ARG A 36 -2.74 12.57 -18.85
C ARG A 36 -3.09 11.34 -19.67
N LEU A 37 -3.69 10.33 -19.05
CA LEU A 37 -4.08 9.09 -19.72
C LEU A 37 -5.49 9.16 -20.32
N GLY A 38 -6.22 10.24 -20.02
CA GLY A 38 -7.58 10.50 -20.50
C GLY A 38 -8.60 9.51 -19.93
N LYS A 39 -9.79 9.46 -20.53
CA LYS A 39 -10.87 8.53 -20.14
C LYS A 39 -10.61 7.06 -20.55
N SER A 40 -9.39 6.71 -20.96
CA SER A 40 -9.05 5.34 -21.34
C SER A 40 -8.92 4.46 -20.10
N SER A 41 -9.99 3.71 -19.78
CA SER A 41 -10.01 2.79 -18.64
C SER A 41 -8.82 1.81 -18.67
N LYS A 42 -8.46 1.31 -19.85
CA LYS A 42 -7.34 0.36 -20.01
C LYS A 42 -5.98 0.96 -19.67
N LYS A 43 -5.71 2.22 -20.03
CA LYS A 43 -4.43 2.89 -19.68
C LYS A 43 -4.35 3.15 -18.17
N LEU A 44 -5.46 3.53 -17.55
CA LEU A 44 -5.56 3.69 -16.10
C LEU A 44 -5.35 2.38 -15.35
N LEU A 45 -5.81 1.25 -15.88
CA LEU A 45 -5.54 -0.08 -15.31
C LEU A 45 -4.03 -0.38 -15.27
N VAL A 46 -3.30 -0.08 -16.34
CA VAL A 46 -1.85 -0.27 -16.40
C VAL A 46 -1.14 0.61 -15.37
N ALA A 47 -1.45 1.91 -15.33
CA ALA A 47 -0.84 2.83 -14.37
C ALA A 47 -1.15 2.43 -12.91
N ARG A 48 -2.39 2.02 -12.62
CA ARG A 48 -2.80 1.50 -11.31
C ARG A 48 -2.01 0.25 -10.92
N LYS A 49 -1.85 -0.70 -11.86
CA LYS A 49 -1.09 -1.94 -11.65
C LYS A 49 0.38 -1.66 -11.34
N MET A 50 0.97 -0.69 -12.04
CA MET A 50 2.34 -0.25 -11.80
C MET A 50 2.51 0.35 -10.40
N LEU A 51 1.62 1.27 -9.99
CA LEU A 51 1.65 1.83 -8.64
C LEU A 51 1.46 0.76 -7.56
N LEU A 52 0.49 -0.15 -7.75
CA LEU A 52 0.18 -1.20 -6.77
C LEU A 52 1.37 -2.11 -6.48
N TYR A 53 2.14 -2.48 -7.51
CA TYR A 53 3.29 -3.38 -7.37
C TYR A 53 4.63 -2.66 -7.21
N GLY A 54 4.63 -1.33 -7.15
CA GLY A 54 5.87 -0.56 -7.11
C GLY A 54 6.74 -0.78 -8.35
N LEU A 55 6.12 -0.79 -9.54
CA LEU A 55 6.83 -0.90 -10.80
C LEU A 55 7.30 0.48 -11.27
N LYS A 56 8.61 0.61 -11.47
CA LYS A 56 9.21 1.81 -12.03
C LYS A 56 9.43 1.73 -13.53
N ILE A 57 9.50 2.89 -14.16
CA ILE A 57 9.94 3.04 -15.55
C ILE A 57 11.38 3.51 -15.54
N LYS A 58 12.25 2.88 -16.34
CA LYS A 58 13.62 3.33 -16.56
C LYS A 58 14.00 3.06 -18.01
N ASP A 59 14.48 4.08 -18.71
CA ASP A 59 14.89 3.99 -20.12
C ASP A 59 13.79 3.36 -21.01
N GLY A 60 12.53 3.73 -20.76
CA GLY A 60 11.35 3.20 -21.47
C GLY A 60 10.98 1.74 -21.16
N ASN A 61 11.69 1.10 -20.23
CA ASN A 61 11.43 -0.27 -19.77
C ASN A 61 10.80 -0.26 -18.37
N VAL A 62 10.12 -1.35 -17.99
CA VAL A 62 9.46 -1.48 -16.68
C VAL A 62 10.26 -2.42 -15.78
N TYR A 63 10.39 -2.07 -14.50
CA TYR A 63 11.15 -2.83 -13.51
C TYR A 63 10.40 -2.96 -12.19
N CYS A 64 10.60 -4.08 -11.51
CA CYS A 64 10.32 -4.26 -10.08
C CYS A 64 11.67 -4.33 -9.37
N GLY A 65 12.09 -3.26 -8.71
CA GLY A 65 13.47 -3.13 -8.23
C GLY A 65 14.45 -3.17 -9.41
N ASP A 66 15.30 -4.20 -9.46
CA ASP A 66 16.25 -4.48 -10.54
C ASP A 66 15.74 -5.53 -11.55
N VAL A 67 14.60 -6.17 -11.27
CA VAL A 67 14.03 -7.20 -12.14
C VAL A 67 13.23 -6.56 -13.27
N LYS A 68 13.66 -6.81 -14.52
CA LYS A 68 12.97 -6.32 -15.72
C LYS A 68 11.63 -7.03 -15.92
N VAL A 69 10.54 -6.25 -16.00
CA VAL A 69 9.20 -6.75 -16.32
C VAL A 69 8.92 -6.53 -17.80
N THR A 70 8.59 -7.62 -18.52
CA THR A 70 8.30 -7.51 -19.95
C THR A 70 6.96 -6.83 -20.20
N ILE A 71 6.84 -6.13 -21.33
CA ILE A 71 5.58 -5.53 -21.78
C ILE A 71 4.49 -6.59 -21.94
N SER A 72 4.82 -7.80 -22.41
CA SER A 72 3.86 -8.92 -22.50
C SER A 72 3.31 -9.31 -21.14
N SER A 73 4.18 -9.48 -20.15
CA SER A 73 3.78 -9.91 -18.80
C SER A 73 2.89 -8.86 -18.15
N LEU A 74 3.22 -7.57 -18.28
CA LEU A 74 2.41 -6.48 -17.74
C LEU A 74 1.06 -6.36 -18.47
N ALA A 75 1.04 -6.53 -19.80
CA ALA A 75 -0.18 -6.52 -20.59
C ALA A 75 -1.13 -7.65 -20.18
N ALA A 76 -0.60 -8.87 -20.04
CA ALA A 76 -1.35 -10.03 -19.57
C ALA A 76 -1.90 -9.83 -18.15
N ALA A 77 -1.09 -9.33 -17.22
CA ALA A 77 -1.51 -9.05 -15.84
C ALA A 77 -2.58 -7.95 -15.71
N CYS A 78 -2.73 -7.10 -16.74
CA CYS A 78 -3.76 -6.07 -16.82
C CYS A 78 -4.95 -6.48 -17.71
N SER A 79 -4.90 -7.64 -18.38
CA SER A 79 -5.86 -8.05 -19.41
C SER A 79 -6.03 -7.01 -20.52
N VAL A 80 -4.92 -6.43 -20.99
CA VAL A 80 -4.89 -5.43 -22.08
C VAL A 80 -3.92 -5.85 -23.19
N ASP A 81 -3.97 -5.15 -24.32
CA ASP A 81 -3.02 -5.35 -25.41
C ASP A 81 -1.65 -4.71 -25.10
N ARG A 82 -0.56 -5.28 -25.64
CA ARG A 82 0.81 -4.77 -25.50
C ARG A 82 0.94 -3.30 -25.90
N ARG A 83 0.26 -2.88 -26.97
CA ARG A 83 0.25 -1.49 -27.45
C ARG A 83 -0.31 -0.55 -26.39
N THR A 84 -1.31 -0.98 -25.63
CA THR A 84 -1.89 -0.18 -24.54
C THR A 84 -0.82 0.12 -23.49
N VAL A 85 -0.01 -0.87 -23.11
CA VAL A 85 1.07 -0.69 -22.14
C VAL A 85 2.12 0.29 -22.67
N VAL A 86 2.57 0.11 -23.92
CA VAL A 86 3.55 1.02 -24.55
C VAL A 86 3.02 2.45 -24.63
N GLU A 87 1.77 2.63 -25.04
CA GLU A 87 1.15 3.96 -25.08
C GLU A 87 1.02 4.59 -23.69
N THR A 88 0.70 3.81 -22.65
CA THR A 88 0.66 4.30 -21.26
C THR A 88 2.04 4.76 -20.80
N ILE A 89 3.09 3.95 -21.01
CA ILE A 89 4.48 4.31 -20.67
C ILE A 89 4.86 5.61 -21.38
N ASN A 90 4.64 5.69 -22.69
CA ASN A 90 4.94 6.90 -23.46
C ASN A 90 4.19 8.14 -22.96
N ALA A 91 2.92 7.99 -22.57
CA ALA A 91 2.13 9.09 -22.03
C ALA A 91 2.64 9.55 -20.66
N ILE A 92 3.00 8.62 -19.77
CA ILE A 92 3.63 8.92 -18.47
C ILE A 92 4.95 9.66 -18.69
N MET A 93 5.82 9.12 -19.55
CA MET A 93 7.15 9.68 -19.80
C MET A 93 7.09 11.07 -20.44
N ARG A 94 6.01 11.46 -21.12
CA ARG A 94 5.85 12.83 -21.68
C ARG A 94 5.52 13.88 -20.62
N SER A 95 5.05 13.49 -19.44
CA SER A 95 4.78 14.42 -18.34
C SER A 95 5.99 14.47 -17.41
N PRO A 96 6.70 15.61 -17.26
CA PRO A 96 7.87 15.70 -16.37
C PRO A 96 7.58 15.24 -14.94
N MET A 97 6.43 15.64 -14.39
CA MET A 97 5.99 15.25 -13.06
C MET A 97 5.71 13.73 -12.95
N LEU A 98 4.96 13.15 -13.90
CA LEU A 98 4.68 11.71 -13.82
C LEU A 98 5.93 10.89 -14.10
N ARG A 99 6.82 11.36 -14.98
CA ARG A 99 8.12 10.74 -15.21
C ARG A 99 8.91 10.63 -13.91
N GLU A 100 9.11 11.75 -13.21
CA GLU A 100 9.85 11.79 -11.94
C GLU A 100 9.25 10.82 -10.91
N ILE A 101 7.92 10.79 -10.80
CA ILE A 101 7.22 9.85 -9.91
C ILE A 101 7.50 8.41 -10.34
N PHE A 102 7.23 8.04 -11.60
CA PHE A 102 7.32 6.65 -12.06
C PHE A 102 8.75 6.14 -12.22
N GLU A 103 9.75 7.02 -12.32
CA GLU A 103 11.17 6.64 -12.25
C GLU A 103 11.62 6.38 -10.81
N GLY A 104 11.03 7.10 -9.83
CA GLY A 104 11.38 7.01 -8.41
C GLY A 104 10.59 5.97 -7.59
N ILE A 105 9.67 5.22 -8.22
CA ILE A 105 8.92 4.16 -7.52
C ILE A 105 9.87 3.02 -7.12
N GLU A 106 9.72 2.52 -5.89
CA GLU A 106 10.40 1.31 -5.44
C GLU A 106 9.36 0.29 -4.90
N PRO A 107 9.62 -1.02 -5.06
CA PRO A 107 8.74 -2.04 -4.53
C PRO A 107 8.75 -1.99 -3.00
N SER A 108 7.56 -2.04 -2.42
CA SER A 108 7.38 -2.00 -0.97
C SER A 108 7.67 -3.33 -0.27
N GLY A 109 8.18 -4.34 -0.98
CA GLY A 109 8.56 -5.69 -0.50
C GLY A 109 7.38 -6.62 -0.19
N PRO A 110 7.63 -7.77 0.48
CA PRO A 110 6.62 -8.80 0.63
C PRO A 110 5.50 -8.36 1.56
N PHE A 111 4.27 -8.68 1.18
CA PHE A 111 3.10 -8.58 2.04
C PHE A 111 2.83 -9.95 2.65
N LEU A 112 3.03 -10.08 3.96
CA LEU A 112 3.06 -11.39 4.63
C LEU A 112 1.67 -11.93 4.97
N TYR A 113 0.58 -11.18 4.73
CA TYR A 113 -0.78 -11.55 5.15
C TYR A 113 -1.17 -13.00 4.80
N ASN A 114 -0.97 -13.41 3.54
CA ASN A 114 -1.35 -14.74 3.08
C ASN A 114 -0.48 -15.87 3.66
N ILE A 115 0.70 -15.54 4.21
CA ILE A 115 1.65 -16.50 4.79
C ILE A 115 1.83 -16.29 6.30
N ALA A 116 1.11 -15.35 6.92
CA ALA A 116 1.32 -14.96 8.31
C ALA A 116 1.18 -16.16 9.25
N ARG A 117 0.12 -16.97 9.08
CA ARG A 117 -0.11 -18.18 9.88
C ARG A 117 1.00 -19.23 9.72
N LEU A 118 1.53 -19.40 8.52
CA LEU A 118 2.64 -20.33 8.27
C LEU A 118 3.92 -19.89 8.98
N LEU A 119 4.10 -18.58 9.16
CA LEU A 119 5.22 -17.98 9.88
C LEU A 119 4.98 -17.87 11.40
N GLY A 120 3.87 -18.41 11.92
CA GLY A 120 3.53 -18.31 13.35
C GLY A 120 3.00 -16.94 13.77
N TYR A 121 2.60 -16.10 12.82
CA TYR A 121 2.04 -14.77 13.08
C TYR A 121 0.52 -14.76 12.97
N ARG A 122 -0.11 -13.75 13.57
CA ARG A 122 -1.54 -13.44 13.41
C ARG A 122 -1.69 -12.12 12.68
N THR A 123 -2.77 -11.98 11.91
CA THR A 123 -3.07 -10.71 11.23
C THR A 123 -4.36 -10.09 11.75
N LEU A 124 -4.28 -8.82 12.16
CA LEU A 124 -5.40 -7.92 12.32
C LEU A 124 -5.72 -7.27 10.98
N ILE A 125 -6.99 -7.32 10.59
CA ILE A 125 -7.54 -6.60 9.45
C ILE A 125 -8.50 -5.57 10.01
N ILE A 126 -8.13 -4.30 9.88
CA ILE A 126 -8.87 -3.16 10.40
C ILE A 126 -9.61 -2.50 9.24
N GLU A 127 -10.93 -2.40 9.39
CA GLU A 127 -11.79 -1.63 8.50
C GLU A 127 -12.31 -0.41 9.24
N VAL A 128 -12.35 0.73 8.55
CA VAL A 128 -12.70 2.03 9.14
C VAL A 128 -13.90 2.64 8.44
N HIS A 129 -14.67 3.44 9.19
CA HIS A 129 -15.77 4.24 8.63
C HIS A 129 -15.26 5.37 7.76
N GLU A 130 -14.16 6.00 8.18
CA GLU A 130 -13.53 7.12 7.50
C GLU A 130 -12.01 7.08 7.72
N ASP A 131 -11.26 7.60 6.75
CA ASP A 131 -9.81 7.68 6.83
C ASP A 131 -9.38 9.01 7.48
N ARG A 132 -9.01 8.95 8.77
CA ARG A 132 -8.49 10.09 9.52
C ARG A 132 -7.23 9.75 10.34
N PRO A 133 -6.43 10.74 10.75
CA PRO A 133 -5.28 10.49 11.62
C PRO A 133 -5.67 9.79 12.93
N GLY A 134 -4.75 8.96 13.45
CA GLY A 134 -4.89 8.30 14.76
C GLY A 134 -5.34 6.85 14.72
N ILE A 135 -5.79 6.30 13.59
CA ILE A 135 -6.21 4.89 13.47
C ILE A 135 -5.05 3.94 13.83
N LEU A 136 -3.91 4.06 13.13
CA LEU A 136 -2.74 3.22 13.40
C LEU A 136 -2.20 3.42 14.82
N ALA A 137 -2.18 4.66 15.31
CA ALA A 137 -1.71 4.96 16.66
C ALA A 137 -2.59 4.27 17.73
N SER A 138 -3.91 4.32 17.57
CA SER A 138 -4.87 3.66 18.45
C SER A 138 -4.65 2.14 18.49
N VAL A 139 -4.50 1.52 17.33
CA VAL A 139 -4.26 0.06 17.25
C VAL A 139 -2.89 -0.32 17.81
N ALA A 140 -1.85 0.43 17.47
CA ALA A 140 -0.50 0.18 17.94
C ALA A 140 -0.37 0.35 19.46
N SER A 141 -1.04 1.33 20.06
CA SER A 141 -1.08 1.51 21.52
C SER A 141 -1.75 0.33 22.22
N ALA A 142 -2.90 -0.15 21.71
CA ALA A 142 -3.58 -1.30 22.29
C ALA A 142 -2.73 -2.58 22.27
N LEU A 143 -1.97 -2.80 21.19
CA LEU A 143 -1.02 -3.91 21.09
C LEU A 143 0.18 -3.75 22.03
N ALA A 144 0.73 -2.55 22.11
CA ALA A 144 1.90 -2.27 22.96
C ALA A 144 1.59 -2.46 24.45
N GLU A 145 0.41 -2.02 24.90
CA GLU A 145 -0.03 -2.23 26.29
C GLU A 145 -0.22 -3.72 26.65
N ALA A 146 -0.56 -4.54 25.66
CA ALA A 146 -0.64 -5.99 25.79
C ALA A 146 0.70 -6.70 25.57
N ASN A 147 1.79 -5.94 25.38
CA ASN A 147 3.14 -6.45 25.07
C ASN A 147 3.17 -7.36 23.82
N ILE A 148 2.37 -7.02 22.80
CA ILE A 148 2.31 -7.73 21.52
C ILE A 148 3.18 -7.00 20.50
N ASN A 149 4.15 -7.72 19.93
CA ASN A 149 5.06 -7.17 18.95
C ASN A 149 4.42 -7.10 17.55
N ILE A 150 4.67 -6.00 16.83
CA ILE A 150 4.22 -5.83 15.45
C ILE A 150 5.35 -6.22 14.51
N VAL A 151 5.05 -7.09 13.55
CA VAL A 151 5.98 -7.54 12.50
C VAL A 151 5.85 -6.65 11.26
N GLN A 152 4.61 -6.44 10.82
CA GLN A 152 4.34 -5.69 9.60
C GLN A 152 3.04 -4.90 9.70
N VAL A 153 3.07 -3.68 9.17
CA VAL A 153 1.88 -2.85 8.98
C VAL A 153 1.74 -2.56 7.49
N VAL A 154 0.60 -2.85 6.89
CA VAL A 154 0.29 -2.50 5.50
C VAL A 154 -1.02 -1.71 5.45
N ALA A 155 -0.96 -0.45 5.03
CA ALA A 155 -2.13 0.38 4.79
C ALA A 155 -2.39 0.50 3.29
N GLU A 156 -3.56 0.04 2.86
CA GLU A 156 -4.01 0.18 1.47
C GLU A 156 -4.43 1.63 1.15
N ASP A 157 -4.22 2.06 -0.09
CA ASP A 157 -4.68 3.37 -0.56
C ASP A 157 -6.11 3.27 -1.14
N PRO A 158 -7.10 3.99 -0.59
CA PRO A 158 -8.49 3.96 -1.08
C PRO A 158 -8.68 4.49 -2.51
N ASN A 159 -7.72 5.27 -3.05
CA ASN A 159 -7.74 5.69 -4.46
C ASN A 159 -7.41 4.51 -5.39
N LEU A 160 -6.63 3.54 -4.91
CA LEU A 160 -6.14 2.39 -5.67
C LEU A 160 -6.95 1.12 -5.42
N ILE A 161 -7.42 0.92 -4.18
CA ILE A 161 -8.11 -0.28 -3.74
C ILE A 161 -9.48 0.10 -3.14
N PRO A 162 -10.59 -0.36 -3.73
CA PRO A 162 -11.91 -0.20 -3.12
C PRO A 162 -11.98 -0.91 -1.77
N ASN A 163 -12.61 -0.28 -0.78
CA ASN A 163 -12.69 -0.80 0.60
C ASN A 163 -11.31 -1.06 1.23
N ALA A 164 -10.36 -0.15 0.99
CA ALA A 164 -9.00 -0.19 1.54
C ALA A 164 -8.99 -0.51 3.04
N LYS A 165 -8.11 -1.43 3.42
CA LYS A 165 -7.95 -1.92 4.79
C LYS A 165 -6.58 -1.61 5.34
N LEU A 166 -6.48 -1.66 6.67
CA LEU A 166 -5.21 -1.65 7.38
C LEU A 166 -4.93 -3.05 7.91
N TYR A 167 -3.82 -3.63 7.48
CA TYR A 167 -3.34 -4.93 7.90
C TYR A 167 -2.21 -4.74 8.92
N ILE A 168 -2.30 -5.42 10.06
CA ILE A 168 -1.27 -5.41 11.09
C ILE A 168 -0.96 -6.86 11.45
N ILE A 169 0.23 -7.31 11.10
CA ILE A 169 0.73 -8.64 11.39
C ILE A 169 1.55 -8.57 12.67
N VAL A 170 1.26 -9.47 13.60
CA VAL A 170 1.81 -9.49 14.95
C VAL A 170 2.36 -10.86 15.33
N GLU A 171 3.27 -10.88 16.29
CA GLU A 171 3.76 -12.12 16.91
C GLU A 171 2.80 -12.58 18.01
N GLY A 172 2.51 -13.88 18.04
CA GLY A 172 1.65 -14.47 19.06
C GLY A 172 0.15 -14.20 18.86
N ASP A 173 -0.63 -14.61 19.86
CA ASP A 173 -2.09 -14.47 19.83
C ASP A 173 -2.57 -13.10 20.31
N ILE A 174 -3.79 -12.76 19.91
CA ILE A 174 -4.42 -11.47 20.21
C ILE A 174 -5.57 -11.70 21.19
N PRO A 175 -5.42 -11.31 22.46
CA PRO A 175 -6.47 -11.44 23.45
C PRO A 175 -7.73 -10.64 23.06
N GLY A 176 -8.92 -11.15 23.40
CA GLY A 176 -10.19 -10.52 23.04
C GLY A 176 -10.36 -9.10 23.61
N ASN A 177 -9.83 -8.82 24.80
CA ASN A 177 -9.86 -7.48 25.41
C ASN A 177 -9.04 -6.45 24.62
N VAL A 178 -7.98 -6.87 23.94
CA VAL A 178 -7.18 -6.00 23.06
C VAL A 178 -8.01 -5.55 21.85
N ILE A 179 -8.79 -6.47 21.27
CA ILE A 179 -9.71 -6.18 20.17
C ILE A 179 -10.82 -5.23 20.64
N GLN A 180 -11.41 -5.48 21.81
CA GLN A 180 -12.44 -4.62 22.38
C GLN A 180 -11.93 -3.19 22.59
N LYS A 181 -10.72 -3.04 23.13
CA LYS A 181 -10.08 -1.73 23.30
C LYS A 181 -9.87 -1.00 21.96
N MET A 182 -9.52 -1.70 20.89
CA MET A 182 -9.43 -1.08 19.56
C MET A 182 -10.81 -0.58 19.08
N LEU A 183 -11.87 -1.34 19.33
CA LEU A 183 -13.24 -0.99 18.94
C LEU A 183 -13.84 0.17 19.75
N GLU A 184 -13.24 0.58 20.87
CA GLU A 184 -13.60 1.83 21.57
C GLU A 184 -13.33 3.06 20.71
N ASN A 185 -12.42 2.96 19.73
CA ASN A 185 -12.23 4.01 18.74
C ASN A 185 -13.39 4.00 17.73
N PRO A 186 -14.26 5.02 17.71
CA PRO A 186 -15.49 5.02 16.90
C PRO A 186 -15.23 5.04 15.39
N ILE A 187 -13.98 5.29 14.96
CA ILE A 187 -13.58 5.21 13.55
C ILE A 187 -13.52 3.75 13.09
N ILE A 188 -13.09 2.86 13.98
CA ILE A 188 -12.83 1.47 13.66
C ILE A 188 -14.17 0.76 13.55
N LYS A 189 -14.57 0.46 12.31
CA LYS A 189 -15.81 -0.22 11.98
C LYS A 189 -15.75 -1.69 12.36
N ARG A 190 -14.61 -2.33 12.09
CA ARG A 190 -14.44 -3.76 12.30
C ARG A 190 -12.96 -4.11 12.47
N VAL A 191 -12.72 -5.08 13.34
CA VAL A 191 -11.45 -5.76 13.50
C VAL A 191 -11.67 -7.25 13.23
N THR A 192 -10.95 -7.82 12.27
CA THR A 192 -10.96 -9.25 11.97
C THR A 192 -9.58 -9.84 12.26
N VAL A 193 -9.53 -10.99 12.92
CA VAL A 193 -8.27 -11.71 13.14
C VAL A 193 -8.19 -12.92 12.21
N SER A 194 -7.10 -13.01 11.46
CA SER A 194 -6.70 -14.19 10.67
C SER A 194 -5.45 -14.78 11.31
#